data_AF-A0A951BYF4-F1
#
_entry.id   AF-A0A951BYF4-F1
#
_cell.length_a   1.000
_cell.length_b   1.000
_cell.length_c   1.000
_cell.angle_alpha   90.00
_cell.angle_beta   90.00
_cell.angle_gamma   90.00
#
_symmetry.space_group_name_H-M   'P 1'
#
loop_
_entity.id
_entity.type
_entity.pdbx_description
1 polymer ?
#
loop_
_entity_poly.entity_id
_entity_poly.type
_entity_poly.pdbx_seq_one_letter_code
_entity_poly.pdbx_strand_id
1 'polypeptide(L)' 'MLSQAPAARVTLRRSSGGAFEITVDGGLRYSKRQTGRFPTEAEVTTAIA' A
#
# COMPACT_ATOMS: atom_id res chain seq x y z
N MET A 1 -0.58 -9.23 2.60
CA MET A 1 0.83 -9.73 2.52
C MET A 1 1.03 -10.44 1.18
N LEU A 2 2.27 -10.57 0.67
CA LEU A 2 2.55 -11.31 -0.59
C LEU A 2 1.98 -12.74 -0.60
N SER A 3 1.87 -13.38 0.56
CA SER A 3 1.19 -14.66 0.74
C SER A 3 -0.29 -14.67 0.34
N GLN A 4 -0.96 -13.51 0.38
CA GLN A 4 -2.37 -13.33 0.00
C GLN A 4 -2.55 -13.03 -1.49
N ALA A 5 -1.47 -12.68 -2.19
CA ALA A 5 -1.48 -12.34 -3.63
C ALA A 5 -0.21 -12.86 -4.31
N PRO A 6 -0.05 -14.19 -4.45
CA PRO A 6 1.22 -14.80 -4.90
C PRO A 6 1.59 -14.45 -6.35
N ALA A 7 0.61 -14.09 -7.17
CA ALA A 7 0.84 -13.65 -8.55
C ALA A 7 1.20 -12.15 -8.66
N ALA A 8 1.10 -11.38 -7.59
CA ALA A 8 1.36 -9.95 -7.62
C ALA A 8 2.86 -9.65 -7.64
N ARG A 9 3.27 -8.73 -8.51
CA ARG A 9 4.63 -8.19 -8.51
C ARG A 9 4.70 -6.98 -7.59
N VAL A 10 5.32 -7.15 -6.43
CA VAL A 10 5.50 -6.06 -5.46
C VAL A 10 6.85 -5.37 -5.68
N THR A 11 6.84 -4.04 -5.66
CA THR A 11 8.06 -3.23 -5.74
C THR A 11 8.08 -2.23 -4.59
N LEU A 12 9.18 -2.18 -3.85
CA LEU A 12 9.41 -1.15 -2.84
C LEU A 12 10.02 0.09 -3.51
N ARG A 13 9.29 1.20 -3.48
CA ARG A 13 9.78 2.50 -3.96
C ARG A 13 10.15 3.36 -2.77
N ARG A 14 11.41 3.81 -2.72
CA ARG A 14 11.84 4.80 -1.72
C ARG A 14 11.07 6.09 -1.94
N SER A 15 10.49 6.61 -0.87
CA SER A 15 9.79 7.90 -0.82
C SER A 15 10.49 8.84 0.18
N SER A 16 10.08 10.10 0.21
CA SER A 16 10.59 11.12 1.14
C SER A 16 9.45 11.76 1.95
N GLY A 17 9.79 12.47 3.03
CA GLY A 17 8.82 13.23 3.83
C GLY A 17 7.80 12.35 4.57
N GLY A 18 8.23 11.18 5.06
CA GLY A 18 7.40 10.30 5.89
C GLY A 18 6.19 9.67 5.18
N ALA A 19 6.18 9.65 3.84
CA ALA A 19 5.10 9.10 3.04
C ALA A 19 5.06 7.57 3.12
N PHE A 20 3.85 7.04 3.23
CA PHE A 20 3.56 5.62 3.04
C PHE A 20 2.34 5.50 2.14
N GLU A 21 2.53 4.92 0.96
CA GLU A 21 1.52 4.88 -0.09
C GLU A 21 1.44 3.47 -0.67
N ILE A 22 0.22 3.00 -0.91
CA ILE A 22 -0.05 1.74 -1.59
C ILE A 22 -0.67 2.09 -2.93
N THR A 23 -0.02 1.67 -4.00
CA THR A 23 -0.47 1.88 -5.39
C THR A 23 -0.64 0.53 -6.04
N VAL A 24 -1.78 0.31 -6.69
CA VAL A 24 -2.10 -0.93 -7.43
C VAL A 24 -2.40 -0.53 -8.87
N ASP A 25 -1.68 -1.12 -9.81
CA ASP A 25 -1.78 -0.83 -11.25
C ASP A 25 -1.72 0.66 -11.60
N GLY A 26 -0.88 1.40 -10.86
CA GLY A 26 -0.70 2.85 -11.04
C GLY A 26 -1.71 3.72 -10.28
N GLY A 27 -2.79 3.16 -9.73
CA GLY A 27 -3.79 3.88 -8.93
C GLY A 27 -3.45 3.91 -7.43
N LEU A 28 -3.52 5.10 -6.82
CA LEU A 28 -3.33 5.26 -5.37
C LEU A 28 -4.51 4.63 -4.61
N ARG A 29 -4.24 3.60 -3.81
CA ARG A 29 -5.23 2.88 -3.00
C ARG A 29 -5.18 3.25 -1.52
N TYR A 30 -4.03 3.70 -1.03
CA TYR A 30 -3.88 4.19 0.34
C TYR A 30 -2.81 5.28 0.41
N SER A 31 -3.00 6.31 1.23
CA SER A 31 -1.96 7.27 1.58
C SER A 31 -1.99 7.64 3.06
N LYS A 32 -0.89 7.39 3.75
CA LYS A 32 -0.68 7.84 5.13
C LYS A 32 -0.77 9.36 5.28
N ARG A 33 -0.47 10.12 4.22
CA ARG A 33 -0.62 11.57 4.25
C ARG A 33 -2.08 12.01 4.39
N GLN A 34 -3.01 11.20 3.88
CA GLN A 34 -4.45 11.46 3.99
C GLN A 34 -5.02 10.97 5.32
N THR A 35 -4.57 9.81 5.80
CA THR A 35 -5.10 9.18 7.02
C THR A 35 -4.39 9.62 8.30
N GLY A 36 -3.19 10.21 8.19
CA GLY A 36 -2.33 10.57 9.30
C GLY A 36 -1.65 9.39 10.01
N ARG A 37 -1.89 8.15 9.58
CA ARG A 37 -1.37 6.93 10.25
C ARG A 37 -0.97 5.85 9.27
N PHE A 38 -0.28 4.83 9.76
CA PHE A 38 -0.04 3.61 8.98
C PHE A 38 -1.35 2.80 8.85
N PRO A 39 -1.50 2.02 7.76
CA PRO A 39 -2.68 1.18 7.58
C PRO A 39 -2.66 0.01 8.57
N THR A 40 -3.85 -0.48 8.91
CA THR A 40 -4.00 -1.80 9.54
C THR A 40 -3.84 -2.90 8.50
N GLU A 41 -3.63 -4.14 8.93
CA GLU A 41 -3.53 -5.27 8.02
C GLU A 41 -4.81 -5.46 7.19
N ALA A 42 -5.98 -5.26 7.80
CA ALA A 42 -7.26 -5.29 7.10
C ALA A 42 -7.35 -4.22 6.00
N GLU A 43 -6.90 -2.99 6.27
CA GLU A 43 -6.86 -1.92 5.26
C GLU A 43 -5.89 -2.23 4.12
N VAL A 44 -4.75 -2.88 4.41
CA VAL A 44 -3.83 -3.35 3.37
C VAL A 44 -4.50 -4.40 2.49
N THR A 45 -5.19 -5.39 3.07
CA THR A 45 -5.91 -6.42 2.33
C THR A 45 -6.99 -5.82 1.44
N THR A 46 -7.78 -4.87 1.96
CA THR A 46 -8.79 -4.15 1.16
C THR A 46 -8.16 -3.32 0.04
N ALA A 47 -6.98 -2.72 0.26
CA ALA A 47 -6.33 -1.89 -0.74
C ALA A 47 -5.77 -2.70 -1.93
N ILE A 48 -5.46 -3.99 -1.74
CA ILE A 48 -4.87 -4.87 -2.76
C ILE A 48 -5.85 -5.89 -3.36
N ALA A 49 -7.10 -5.91 -2.88
CA ALA A 49 -8.20 -6.64 -3.50
C ALA A 49 -8.73 -5.91 -4.74
#